data_AF-K9QDL6-F1
#
_entry.id   AF-K9QDL6-F1
#
_cell.length_a   1.000
_cell.length_b   1.000
_cell.length_c   1.000
_cell.angle_alpha   90.00
_cell.angle_beta   90.00
_cell.angle_gamma   90.00
#
_symmetry.space_group_name_H-M   'P 1'
#
loop_
_entity.id
_entity.type
_entity.pdbx_description
1 polymer ?
#
loop_
_entity_poly.entity_id
_entity_poly.type
_entity_poly.pdbx_seq_one_letter_code
_entity_poly.pdbx_strand_id
1 'polypeptide(L)'
;MADKKSIFRNVNVLREINAENTTGVVDFYQPGWLSPEDVQNNFRYSGFITSLRLTIDITSISSLVSIPVDSLATDTEIATATEETFTGNAKKCLCFYARTSNTPLIKIADIYLFNQRPYYYVDLLPYLTSNGTFDIAPDTILSYQMRDAGYGLLSGDDRLILLGTVVEEAPETQLESTTIINNGTSSSSVIDLSSINSAIATLQTSINSINDLLGA
;
A
#
# COMPACT_ATOMS: atom_id res chain seq x y z
N MET A 1 -2.72 -10.86 29.02
CA MET A 1 -2.43 -9.93 27.91
C MET A 1 -2.82 -10.66 26.64
N ALA A 2 -3.77 -10.14 25.86
CA ALA A 2 -4.10 -10.73 24.57
C ALA A 2 -2.86 -10.59 23.65
N ASP A 3 -2.48 -11.67 22.97
CA ASP A 3 -1.40 -11.64 21.99
C ASP A 3 -1.77 -10.64 20.90
N LYS A 4 -1.04 -9.53 20.86
CA LYS A 4 -1.15 -8.54 19.80
C LYS A 4 -0.54 -9.13 18.53
N LYS A 5 -1.38 -9.41 17.53
CA LYS A 5 -0.91 -9.86 16.22
C LYS A 5 -0.97 -8.70 15.23
N SER A 6 0.13 -7.97 15.13
CA SER A 6 0.31 -6.99 14.05
C SER A 6 0.64 -7.71 12.75
N ILE A 7 -0.08 -7.38 11.68
CA ILE A 7 0.12 -7.98 10.35
C ILE A 7 0.91 -6.98 9.51
N PHE A 8 2.06 -7.43 9.00
CA PHE A 8 2.91 -6.65 8.11
C PHE A 8 3.10 -7.37 6.78
N ARG A 9 3.22 -6.61 5.70
CA ARG A 9 3.66 -7.14 4.41
C ARG A 9 4.57 -6.17 3.66
N ASN A 10 5.41 -6.72 2.79
CA ASN A 10 6.25 -5.92 1.89
C ASN A 10 5.59 -5.83 0.51
N VAL A 11 5.47 -4.61 0.00
CA VAL A 11 4.93 -4.30 -1.33
C VAL A 11 6.03 -3.65 -2.15
N ASN A 12 6.19 -4.07 -3.40
CA ASN A 12 7.14 -3.48 -4.32
C ASN A 12 6.42 -2.48 -5.24
N VAL A 13 7.02 -1.31 -5.41
CA VAL A 13 6.64 -0.33 -6.43
C VAL A 13 7.53 -0.58 -7.64
N LEU A 14 6.92 -0.83 -8.80
CA LEU A 14 7.62 -0.95 -10.08
C LEU A 14 6.78 -0.32 -11.19
N ARG A 15 7.30 0.75 -11.79
CA ARG A 15 6.71 1.42 -12.94
C ARG A 15 7.75 1.80 -13.97
N GLU A 16 7.42 1.54 -15.22
CA GLU A 16 8.16 2.07 -16.37
C GLU A 16 7.43 3.30 -16.90
N ILE A 17 8.19 4.37 -17.14
CA ILE A 17 7.72 5.62 -17.73
C ILE A 17 8.47 5.82 -19.03
N ASN A 18 7.76 5.91 -20.14
CA ASN A 18 8.33 6.04 -21.48
C ASN A 18 7.46 6.99 -22.32
N ALA A 19 7.80 7.19 -23.58
CA ALA A 19 7.11 8.12 -24.46
C ALA A 19 5.59 7.85 -24.63
N GLU A 20 5.12 6.62 -24.40
CA GLU A 20 3.72 6.24 -24.62
C GLU A 20 2.81 6.62 -23.44
N ASN A 21 3.37 6.88 -22.25
CA ASN A 21 2.61 7.05 -21.01
C ASN A 21 2.86 8.37 -20.26
N THR A 22 3.20 9.44 -20.99
CA THR A 22 3.62 10.73 -20.40
C THR A 22 2.52 11.77 -20.21
N THR A 23 1.35 11.64 -20.83
CA THR A 23 0.38 12.75 -20.93
C THR A 23 -0.56 12.87 -19.72
N GLY A 24 -0.88 11.75 -19.08
CA GLY A 24 -1.79 11.68 -17.94
C GLY A 24 -1.10 11.65 -16.59
N VAL A 25 -1.86 11.94 -15.54
CA VAL A 25 -1.48 11.60 -14.17
C VAL A 25 -1.66 10.09 -13.99
N VAL A 26 -0.62 9.41 -13.51
CA VAL A 26 -0.61 7.96 -13.34
C VAL A 26 -0.39 7.62 -11.87
N ASP A 27 -1.29 6.82 -11.30
CA ASP A 27 -1.17 6.32 -9.94
C ASP A 27 -0.13 5.19 -9.88
N PHE A 28 0.88 5.34 -9.02
CA PHE A 28 1.95 4.34 -8.88
C PHE A 28 1.88 3.56 -7.57
N TYR A 29 1.22 4.10 -6.54
CA TYR A 29 1.07 3.42 -5.26
C TYR A 29 -0.22 3.85 -4.54
N GLN A 30 -0.87 2.86 -3.92
CA GLN A 30 -1.95 3.03 -2.96
C GLN A 30 -1.88 1.85 -1.98
N PRO A 31 -2.06 2.07 -0.67
CA PRO A 31 -2.12 0.97 0.28
C PRO A 31 -3.19 -0.05 -0.08
N GLY A 32 -2.84 -1.33 -0.07
CA GLY A 32 -3.79 -2.37 -0.44
C GLY A 32 -4.86 -2.61 0.63
N TRP A 33 -5.84 -3.44 0.28
CA TRP A 33 -6.88 -3.88 1.22
C TRP A 33 -6.40 -5.03 2.10
N LEU A 34 -6.91 -5.11 3.32
CA LEU A 34 -6.85 -6.28 4.17
C LEU A 34 -7.65 -7.44 3.56
N SER A 35 -7.21 -8.67 3.79
CA SER A 35 -7.97 -9.84 3.34
C SER A 35 -9.33 -9.85 4.05
N PRO A 36 -10.42 -10.30 3.41
CA PRO A 36 -11.70 -10.50 4.09
C PRO A 36 -11.61 -11.46 5.29
N GLU A 37 -10.59 -12.33 5.32
CA GLU A 37 -10.29 -13.27 6.40
C GLU A 37 -9.53 -12.61 7.57
N ASP A 38 -8.94 -11.43 7.35
CA ASP A 38 -8.19 -10.67 8.34
C ASP A 38 -9.11 -9.68 9.07
N VAL A 39 -9.76 -10.16 10.13
CA VAL A 39 -10.31 -9.39 11.29
C VAL A 39 -11.44 -8.37 11.03
N GLN A 40 -11.47 -7.62 9.93
CA GLN A 40 -12.53 -6.66 9.61
C GLN A 40 -12.58 -6.34 8.10
N ASN A 41 -13.74 -6.54 7.49
CA ASN A 41 -13.95 -6.27 6.06
C ASN A 41 -13.82 -4.77 5.74
N ASN A 42 -13.30 -4.41 4.56
CA ASN A 42 -13.12 -3.04 4.07
C ASN A 42 -12.12 -2.14 4.83
N PHE A 43 -11.09 -2.69 5.47
CA PHE A 43 -9.97 -1.88 5.96
C PHE A 43 -8.78 -1.93 4.98
N ARG A 44 -8.01 -0.84 4.94
CA ARG A 44 -6.76 -0.75 4.20
C ARG A 44 -5.58 -0.71 5.16
N TYR A 45 -4.44 -1.17 4.69
CA TYR A 45 -3.17 -1.02 5.40
C TYR A 45 -2.78 0.46 5.47
N SER A 46 -2.02 0.87 6.50
CA SER A 46 -1.12 2.02 6.40
C SER A 46 0.21 1.57 5.80
N GLY A 47 1.02 2.50 5.28
CA GLY A 47 2.29 2.15 4.62
C GLY A 47 3.46 3.02 5.07
N PHE A 48 4.66 2.47 4.94
CA PHE A 48 5.93 3.16 5.15
C PHE A 48 6.80 2.93 3.91
N ILE A 49 6.97 3.95 3.08
CA ILE A 49 7.88 3.85 1.94
C ILE A 49 9.30 3.89 2.49
N THR A 50 10.00 2.76 2.38
CA THR A 50 11.37 2.59 2.90
C THR A 50 12.44 2.82 1.85
N SER A 51 12.07 2.70 0.57
CA SER A 51 12.94 3.01 -0.56
C SER A 51 12.12 3.42 -1.76
N LEU A 52 12.57 4.46 -2.46
CA LEU A 52 11.99 4.87 -3.74
C LEU A 52 13.11 5.47 -4.60
N ARG A 53 13.35 4.90 -5.76
CA ARG A 53 14.45 5.26 -6.66
C ARG A 53 13.94 5.40 -8.09
N LEU A 54 14.50 6.36 -8.80
CA LEU A 54 14.25 6.56 -10.21
C LEU A 54 15.52 6.25 -10.99
N THR A 55 15.42 5.30 -11.92
CA THR A 55 16.44 5.07 -12.96
C THR A 55 16.10 5.96 -14.13
N ILE A 56 17.09 6.67 -14.68
CA ILE A 56 16.90 7.67 -15.74
C ILE A 56 17.81 7.32 -16.91
N ASP A 57 17.21 7.04 -18.05
CA ASP A 57 17.88 6.88 -19.34
C ASP A 57 17.16 7.76 -20.37
N ILE A 58 17.74 8.93 -20.67
CA ILE A 58 17.16 9.90 -21.59
C ILE A 58 18.17 10.14 -22.70
N THR A 59 17.75 9.94 -23.94
CA THR A 59 18.57 10.09 -25.14
C THR A 59 18.03 11.17 -26.08
N SER A 60 16.77 11.58 -25.91
CA SER A 60 16.10 12.52 -26.82
C SER A 60 16.53 13.98 -26.66
N ILE A 61 17.33 14.33 -25.65
CA ILE A 61 17.83 15.70 -25.39
C ILE A 61 19.36 15.70 -25.38
N SER A 62 19.97 16.87 -25.54
CA SER A 62 21.43 17.02 -25.49
C SER A 62 21.99 16.56 -24.13
N SER A 63 23.17 15.93 -24.16
CA SER A 63 23.89 15.54 -22.95
C SER A 63 24.13 16.75 -22.03
N LEU A 64 24.06 16.51 -20.73
CA LEU A 64 24.41 17.49 -19.71
C LEU A 64 25.85 17.97 -19.90
N VAL A 65 26.02 19.29 -19.93
CA VAL A 65 27.32 19.97 -19.91
C VAL A 65 27.43 20.73 -18.60
N SER A 66 28.33 20.28 -17.72
CA SER A 66 28.63 20.99 -16.47
C SER A 66 29.57 22.15 -16.74
N ILE A 67 29.28 23.30 -16.14
CA ILE A 67 30.22 24.42 -16.12
C ILE A 67 31.40 24.03 -15.21
N PRO A 68 32.64 24.02 -15.71
CA PRO A 68 33.80 23.64 -14.91
C PRO A 68 34.05 24.70 -13.84
N VAL A 69 34.33 24.22 -12.63
CA VAL A 69 34.66 25.06 -11.48
C VAL A 69 36.07 24.70 -11.01
N ASP A 70 36.86 25.72 -10.64
CA ASP A 70 38.20 25.50 -10.07
C ASP A 70 38.08 24.80 -8.71
N SER A 71 39.04 23.92 -8.41
CA SER A 71 39.26 23.35 -7.08
C SER A 71 39.38 24.37 -5.95
N LEU A 72 39.81 25.60 -6.25
CA LEU A 72 39.95 26.70 -5.29
C LEU A 72 38.78 27.70 -5.35
N ALA A 73 37.70 27.36 -6.06
CA ALA A 73 36.54 28.23 -6.18
C ALA A 73 35.84 28.43 -4.84
N THR A 74 35.28 29.61 -4.67
CA THR A 74 34.42 29.96 -3.55
C THR A 74 33.05 29.31 -3.65
N ASP A 75 32.34 29.19 -2.52
CA ASP A 75 30.96 28.68 -2.50
C ASP A 75 30.03 29.44 -3.46
N THR A 76 30.26 30.75 -3.61
CA THR A 76 29.50 31.61 -4.53
C THR A 76 29.73 31.23 -6.00
N GLU A 77 30.97 30.95 -6.39
CA GLU A 77 31.31 30.53 -7.74
C GLU A 77 30.75 29.14 -8.05
N ILE A 78 30.82 28.22 -7.07
CA ILE A 78 30.21 26.88 -7.18
C ILE A 78 28.69 27.00 -7.36
N ALA A 79 28.03 27.85 -6.56
CA ALA A 79 26.59 28.06 -6.66
C ALA A 79 26.19 28.65 -8.01
N THR A 80 26.93 29.65 -8.49
CA THR A 80 26.69 30.30 -9.80
C THR A 80 26.85 29.29 -10.94
N ALA A 81 27.94 28.51 -10.95
CA ALA A 81 28.16 27.49 -11.95
C ALA A 81 27.10 26.37 -11.92
N THR A 82 26.60 26.03 -10.72
CA THR A 82 25.51 25.06 -10.56
C THR A 82 24.20 25.59 -11.14
N GLU A 83 23.87 26.86 -10.88
CA GLU A 83 22.69 27.53 -11.43
C GLU A 83 22.77 27.64 -12.96
N GLU A 84 23.92 28.03 -13.49
CA GLU A 84 24.17 28.10 -14.93
C GLU A 84 24.07 26.71 -15.58
N THR A 85 24.65 25.69 -14.95
CA THR A 85 24.52 24.29 -15.40
C THR A 85 23.05 23.88 -15.42
N PHE A 86 22.30 24.15 -14.36
CA PHE A 86 20.88 23.79 -14.28
C PHE A 86 20.04 24.51 -15.34
N THR A 87 20.26 25.80 -15.53
CA THR A 87 19.45 26.65 -16.39
C THR A 87 19.78 26.45 -17.88
N GLY A 88 21.07 26.39 -18.21
CA GLY A 88 21.57 26.31 -19.58
C GLY A 88 21.42 24.95 -20.25
N ASN A 89 21.12 23.90 -19.49
CA ASN A 89 20.98 22.55 -20.04
C ASN A 89 19.52 22.17 -20.34
N ALA A 90 19.38 21.34 -21.37
CA ALA A 90 18.12 20.68 -21.72
C ALA A 90 17.71 19.72 -20.59
N LYS A 91 16.42 19.76 -20.23
CA LYS A 91 15.87 19.00 -19.11
C LYS A 91 14.41 18.64 -19.33
N LYS A 92 14.00 17.51 -18.76
CA LYS A 92 12.59 17.10 -18.63
C LYS A 92 12.16 17.19 -17.17
N CYS A 93 10.86 17.16 -16.88
CA CYS A 93 10.37 17.22 -15.51
C CYS A 93 9.40 16.09 -15.21
N LEU A 94 9.66 15.36 -14.13
CA LEU A 94 8.73 14.41 -13.51
C LEU A 94 8.18 15.03 -12.23
N CYS A 95 6.86 15.11 -12.14
CA CYS A 95 6.16 15.69 -10.99
C CYS A 95 5.53 14.57 -10.18
N PHE A 96 5.63 14.65 -8.86
CA PHE A 96 5.00 13.73 -7.93
C PHE A 96 3.83 14.41 -7.23
N TYR A 97 2.77 13.66 -7.01
CA TYR A 97 1.54 14.11 -6.40
C TYR A 97 1.05 13.11 -5.35
N ALA A 98 0.30 13.63 -4.38
CA ALA A 98 -0.49 12.85 -3.42
C ALA A 98 -1.93 13.34 -3.40
N ARG A 99 -2.86 12.43 -3.12
CA ARG A 99 -4.24 12.75 -2.75
C ARG A 99 -4.72 11.77 -1.69
N THR A 100 -5.72 12.18 -0.93
CA THR A 100 -6.45 11.32 0.02
C THR A 100 -7.95 11.38 -0.31
N SER A 101 -8.81 10.71 0.46
CA SER A 101 -10.26 10.82 0.24
C SER A 101 -10.77 12.26 0.46
N ASN A 102 -10.08 13.01 1.30
CA ASN A 102 -10.49 14.34 1.76
C ASN A 102 -9.63 15.48 1.21
N THR A 103 -8.57 15.16 0.47
CA THR A 103 -7.67 16.16 -0.10
C THR A 103 -7.59 16.01 -1.62
N PRO A 104 -7.62 17.11 -2.38
CA PRO A 104 -7.41 17.06 -3.82
C PRO A 104 -5.99 16.61 -4.14
N LEU A 105 -5.72 16.38 -5.43
CA LEU A 105 -4.37 16.09 -5.91
C LEU A 105 -3.44 17.28 -5.64
N ILE A 106 -2.49 17.10 -4.72
CA ILE A 106 -1.50 18.09 -4.31
C ILE A 106 -0.13 17.66 -4.81
N LYS A 107 0.62 18.60 -5.37
CA LYS A 107 2.00 18.39 -5.83
C LYS A 107 2.94 18.29 -4.63
N ILE A 108 3.77 17.24 -4.60
CA ILE A 108 4.77 17.00 -3.55
C ILE A 108 6.13 17.54 -4.00
N ALA A 109 6.61 17.10 -5.15
CA ALA A 109 7.96 17.37 -5.61
C ALA A 109 8.05 17.39 -7.14
N ASP A 110 9.04 18.15 -7.63
CA ASP A 110 9.43 18.20 -9.02
C ASP A 110 10.86 17.71 -9.16
N ILE A 111 11.08 16.84 -10.13
CA ILE A 111 12.41 16.28 -10.42
C ILE A 111 12.77 16.60 -11.85
N TYR A 112 13.88 17.32 -12.00
CA TYR A 112 14.43 17.64 -13.31
C TYR A 112 15.39 16.55 -13.75
N LEU A 113 15.16 16.07 -14.97
CA LEU A 113 15.85 14.93 -15.56
C LEU A 113 16.75 15.44 -16.67
N PHE A 114 18.02 15.07 -16.62
CA PHE A 114 19.03 15.46 -17.59
C PHE A 114 19.50 14.22 -18.35
N ASN A 115 20.02 14.40 -19.57
CA ASN A 115 20.72 13.31 -20.25
C ASN A 115 22.13 13.17 -19.67
N GLN A 116 22.37 12.12 -18.88
CA GLN A 116 23.69 11.74 -18.40
C GLN A 116 23.95 10.29 -18.80
N ARG A 117 25.07 10.04 -19.50
CA ARG A 117 25.46 8.70 -19.95
C ARG A 117 26.28 7.97 -18.86
N PRO A 118 26.15 6.63 -18.74
CA PRO A 118 25.30 5.73 -19.52
C PRO A 118 23.81 5.82 -19.14
N TYR A 119 23.52 5.81 -17.83
CA TYR A 119 22.25 6.08 -17.18
C TYR A 119 22.58 6.39 -15.71
N TYR A 120 21.63 6.94 -14.95
CA TYR A 120 21.87 7.23 -13.54
C TYR A 120 20.63 6.99 -12.67
N TYR A 121 20.83 7.03 -11.35
CA TYR A 121 19.78 6.82 -10.37
C TYR A 121 19.63 8.04 -9.47
N VAL A 122 18.40 8.32 -9.08
CA VAL A 122 18.07 9.35 -8.08
C VAL A 122 17.28 8.71 -6.95
N ASP A 123 17.69 8.95 -5.71
CA ASP A 123 16.89 8.60 -4.54
C ASP A 123 15.77 9.63 -4.38
N LEU A 124 14.54 9.14 -4.33
CA LEU A 124 13.34 9.97 -4.28
C LEU A 124 12.87 10.24 -2.86
N LEU A 125 13.29 9.43 -1.89
CA LEU A 125 12.81 9.57 -0.51
C LEU A 125 13.10 10.95 0.10
N PRO A 126 14.29 11.56 -0.10
CA PRO A 126 14.59 12.91 0.40
C PRO A 126 13.69 14.01 -0.17
N TYR A 127 13.02 13.77 -1.30
CA TYR A 127 12.06 14.72 -1.88
C TYR A 127 10.67 14.61 -1.26
N LEU A 128 10.36 13.49 -0.59
CA LEU A 128 9.06 13.24 0.04
C LEU A 128 9.07 13.52 1.54
N THR A 129 10.21 13.30 2.20
CA THR A 129 10.33 13.31 3.66
C THR A 129 11.77 13.59 4.09
N SER A 130 11.94 14.15 5.29
CA SER A 130 13.24 14.26 5.95
C SER A 130 13.59 13.03 6.81
N ASN A 131 12.63 12.11 6.99
CA ASN A 131 12.80 10.91 7.80
C ASN A 131 13.31 9.74 6.94
N GLY A 132 13.75 8.66 7.59
CA GLY A 132 14.14 7.42 6.90
C GLY A 132 12.99 6.67 6.22
N THR A 133 11.74 7.09 6.44
CA THR A 133 10.53 6.55 5.81
C THR A 133 9.56 7.68 5.49
N PHE A 134 8.74 7.46 4.46
CA PHE A 134 7.57 8.30 4.18
C PHE A 134 6.30 7.56 4.56
N ASP A 135 5.61 8.08 5.57
CA ASP A 135 4.44 7.45 6.17
C ASP A 135 3.18 7.76 5.35
N ILE A 136 2.41 6.73 5.03
CA ILE A 136 1.27 6.77 4.12
C ILE A 136 0.00 6.36 4.85
N ALA A 137 -1.00 7.25 4.84
CA ALA A 137 -2.31 6.95 5.37
C ALA A 137 -3.07 5.95 4.47
N PRO A 138 -4.01 5.15 5.01
CA PRO A 138 -4.64 4.05 4.27
C PRO A 138 -5.39 4.45 2.98
N ASP A 139 -5.87 5.68 2.89
CA ASP A 139 -6.60 6.23 1.76
C ASP A 139 -5.73 7.05 0.78
N THR A 140 -4.43 7.15 1.04
CA THR A 140 -3.51 7.95 0.24
C THR A 140 -3.21 7.26 -1.10
N ILE A 141 -3.24 8.05 -2.17
CA ILE A 141 -2.82 7.64 -3.51
C ILE A 141 -1.65 8.52 -3.91
N LEU A 142 -0.56 7.89 -4.35
CA LEU A 142 0.59 8.56 -4.92
C LEU A 142 0.59 8.43 -6.43
N SER A 143 0.84 9.55 -7.11
CA SER A 143 0.77 9.66 -8.56
C SER A 143 1.97 10.41 -9.11
N TYR A 144 2.28 10.21 -10.38
CA TYR A 144 3.26 11.01 -11.10
C TYR A 144 2.69 11.55 -12.42
N GLN A 145 3.33 12.59 -12.96
CA GLN A 145 3.06 13.11 -14.31
C GLN A 145 4.33 13.69 -14.91
N MET A 146 4.57 13.42 -16.20
CA MET A 146 5.59 14.14 -16.95
C MET A 146 5.07 15.54 -17.30
N ARG A 147 5.89 16.55 -17.05
CA ARG A 147 5.60 17.95 -17.40
C ARG A 147 6.68 18.47 -18.32
N ASP A 148 6.24 19.23 -19.32
CA ASP A 148 7.14 19.93 -20.22
C ASP A 148 7.89 21.02 -19.45
N ALA A 149 9.22 20.94 -19.48
CA ALA A 149 10.15 21.91 -18.89
C ALA A 149 10.85 22.77 -19.95
N GLY A 150 10.26 22.89 -21.15
CA GLY A 150 10.77 23.64 -22.29
C GLY A 150 11.44 22.78 -23.38
N TYR A 151 11.52 21.47 -23.17
CA TYR A 151 12.17 20.52 -24.08
C TYR A 151 11.29 19.30 -24.40
N GLY A 152 9.97 19.42 -24.17
CA GLY A 152 9.00 18.38 -24.43
C GLY A 152 8.91 17.30 -23.34
N LEU A 153 8.02 16.33 -23.57
CA LEU A 153 7.88 15.11 -22.75
C LEU A 153 8.89 14.04 -23.18
N LEU A 154 8.87 12.85 -22.56
CA LEU A 154 9.68 11.71 -23.02
C LEU A 154 9.36 11.38 -24.49
N SER A 155 10.36 11.03 -25.28
CA SER A 155 10.21 10.70 -26.69
C SER A 155 11.27 9.71 -27.15
N GLY A 156 11.01 9.01 -28.26
CA GLY A 156 11.93 7.98 -28.78
C GLY A 156 12.19 6.88 -27.75
N ASP A 157 13.46 6.59 -27.50
CA ASP A 157 13.93 5.53 -26.60
C ASP A 157 14.10 5.98 -25.14
N ASP A 158 13.58 7.15 -24.77
CA ASP A 158 13.64 7.63 -23.39
C ASP A 158 12.87 6.70 -22.44
N ARG A 159 13.51 6.37 -21.32
CA ARG A 159 12.97 5.45 -20.33
C ARG A 159 13.33 5.86 -18.91
N LEU A 160 12.32 5.88 -18.05
CA LEU A 160 12.49 5.98 -16.61
C LEU A 160 11.94 4.73 -15.94
N ILE A 161 12.60 4.27 -14.88
CA ILE A 161 12.11 3.14 -14.08
C ILE A 161 12.02 3.58 -12.63
N LEU A 162 10.79 3.65 -12.12
CA LEU A 162 10.49 3.89 -10.71
C LEU A 162 10.47 2.55 -9.98
N LEU A 163 11.37 2.37 -9.02
CA LEU A 163 11.46 1.19 -8.18
C LEU A 163 11.40 1.58 -6.71
N GLY A 164 10.71 0.79 -5.89
CA GLY A 164 10.67 1.04 -4.46
C GLY A 164 10.10 -0.10 -3.66
N THR A 165 10.15 0.04 -2.34
CA THR A 165 9.58 -0.90 -1.39
C THR A 165 8.80 -0.14 -0.34
N VAL A 166 7.65 -0.71 0.02
CA VAL A 166 6.76 -0.20 1.05
C VAL A 166 6.47 -1.31 2.04
N VAL A 167 6.63 -1.00 3.33
CA VAL A 167 6.17 -1.87 4.41
C VAL A 167 4.75 -1.44 4.75
N GLU A 168 3.79 -2.33 4.56
CA GLU A 168 2.40 -2.09 4.91
C GLU A 168 2.08 -2.72 6.26
N GLU A 169 1.38 -1.98 7.12
CA GLU A 169 0.96 -2.37 8.47
C GLU A 169 -0.56 -2.34 8.58
N ALA A 170 -1.14 -3.42 9.11
CA ALA A 170 -2.56 -3.48 9.41
C ALA A 170 -2.84 -2.62 10.65
N PRO A 171 -3.95 -1.85 10.68
CA PRO A 171 -4.35 -1.13 11.88
C PRO A 171 -4.46 -2.08 13.09
N GLU A 172 -4.04 -1.61 14.27
CA GLU A 172 -4.23 -2.34 15.52
C GLU A 172 -5.74 -2.49 15.79
N THR A 173 -6.30 -3.62 15.42
CA THR A 173 -7.60 -4.03 15.95
C THR A 173 -7.35 -4.66 17.30
N GLN A 174 -7.97 -4.13 18.35
CA GLN A 174 -8.17 -4.92 19.56
C GLN A 174 -9.05 -6.10 19.17
N LEU A 175 -8.39 -7.21 18.83
CA LEU A 175 -9.02 -8.51 18.91
C LEU A 175 -9.34 -8.67 20.38
N GLU A 176 -10.54 -8.23 20.79
CA GLU A 176 -11.16 -8.84 21.95
C GLU A 176 -11.17 -10.32 21.61
N SER A 177 -10.19 -11.03 22.16
CA SER A 177 -10.26 -12.46 22.26
C SER A 177 -11.55 -12.66 23.02
N THR A 178 -12.64 -12.97 22.31
CA THR A 178 -13.79 -13.57 22.93
C THR A 178 -13.21 -14.86 23.46
N THR A 179 -12.71 -14.80 24.69
CA THR A 179 -12.58 -15.97 25.50
C THR A 179 -14.03 -16.38 25.58
N ILE A 180 -14.43 -17.34 24.75
CA ILE A 180 -15.59 -18.14 25.06
C ILE A 180 -15.15 -18.84 26.33
N ILE A 181 -15.33 -18.15 27.45
CA ILE A 181 -15.50 -18.82 28.70
C ILE A 181 -16.81 -19.55 28.45
N ASN A 182 -16.70 -20.80 27.98
CA ASN A 182 -17.67 -21.81 28.32
C ASN A 182 -17.59 -21.92 29.85
N ASN A 183 -18.11 -20.91 30.54
CA ASN A 183 -18.68 -21.08 31.84
C ASN A 183 -19.80 -22.03 31.52
N GLY A 184 -19.53 -23.33 31.70
CA GLY A 184 -20.54 -24.36 31.71
C GLY A 184 -21.50 -24.05 32.84
N THR A 185 -22.31 -23.01 32.71
CA THR A 185 -23.73 -23.17 32.95
C THR A 185 -24.19 -24.01 31.78
N SER A 186 -24.07 -25.32 31.96
CA SER A 186 -24.92 -26.29 31.28
C SER A 186 -26.32 -25.68 31.32
N SER A 187 -26.78 -25.11 30.21
CA SER A 187 -28.21 -25.06 29.98
C SER A 187 -28.57 -26.52 29.80
N SER A 188 -28.84 -27.19 30.92
CA SER A 188 -29.71 -28.35 30.90
C SER A 188 -31.03 -27.82 30.36
N SER A 189 -31.15 -27.77 29.03
CA SER A 189 -32.41 -28.05 28.40
C SER A 189 -32.70 -29.46 28.86
N VAL A 190 -33.41 -29.56 29.98
CA VAL A 190 -34.05 -30.81 30.38
C VAL A 190 -34.95 -31.10 29.20
N ILE A 191 -34.53 -32.05 28.36
CA ILE A 191 -35.41 -32.59 27.35
C ILE A 191 -36.58 -33.14 28.15
N ASP A 192 -37.75 -32.52 28.00
CA ASP A 192 -38.96 -32.97 28.68
C ASP A 192 -39.43 -34.29 28.05
N LEU A 193 -39.02 -35.38 28.68
CA LEU A 193 -39.38 -36.75 28.29
C LEU A 193 -40.73 -37.18 28.88
N SER A 194 -41.50 -36.30 29.53
CA SER A 194 -42.79 -36.62 30.14
C SER A 194 -43.79 -37.20 29.13
N SER A 195 -43.76 -36.69 27.89
CA SER A 195 -44.57 -37.18 26.76
C SER A 195 -44.21 -38.61 26.37
N ILE A 196 -42.91 -38.94 26.35
CA ILE A 196 -42.41 -40.29 26.06
C ILE A 196 -42.76 -41.26 27.19
N ASN A 197 -42.60 -40.85 28.45
CA ASN A 197 -42.96 -41.67 29.60
C ASN A 197 -44.47 -41.98 29.65
N SER A 198 -45.30 -41.00 29.29
CA SER A 198 -46.76 -41.19 29.21
C SER A 198 -47.14 -42.16 28.08
N ALA A 199 -46.44 -42.10 26.94
CA ALA A 199 -46.64 -43.03 25.83
C ALA A 199 -46.22 -44.46 26.21
N ILE A 200 -45.10 -44.64 26.90
CA ILE A 200 -44.65 -45.95 27.40
C ILE A 200 -45.66 -46.56 28.37
N ALA A 201 -46.17 -45.78 29.33
CA ALA A 201 -47.17 -46.25 30.28
C ALA A 201 -48.47 -46.71 29.60
N THR A 202 -48.88 -45.97 28.55
CA THR A 202 -50.06 -46.33 27.74
C THR A 202 -49.84 -47.63 26.96
N LEU A 203 -48.64 -47.81 26.37
CA LEU A 203 -48.26 -49.04 25.68
C LEU A 203 -48.19 -50.23 26.64
N GLN A 204 -47.64 -50.06 27.83
CA GLN A 204 -47.59 -51.12 28.85
C GLN A 204 -48.99 -51.55 29.30
N THR A 205 -49.91 -50.59 29.47
CA THR A 205 -51.32 -50.90 29.78
C THR A 205 -51.97 -51.71 28.66
N SER A 206 -51.68 -51.38 27.40
CA SER A 206 -52.18 -52.11 26.23
C SER A 206 -51.59 -53.51 26.13
N ILE A 207 -50.29 -53.67 26.40
CA ILE A 207 -49.61 -54.97 26.43
C ILE A 207 -50.19 -55.86 27.52
N ASN A 208 -50.39 -55.33 28.73
CA ASN A 208 -50.99 -56.10 29.83
C ASN A 208 -52.41 -56.55 29.48
N SER A 209 -53.22 -55.67 28.89
CA SER A 209 -54.56 -56.01 28.40
C SER A 209 -54.53 -57.12 27.34
N ILE A 210 -53.51 -57.14 26.47
CA ILE A 210 -53.32 -58.20 25.47
C ILE A 210 -52.91 -59.51 26.15
N ASN A 211 -51.98 -59.49 27.11
CA ASN A 211 -51.56 -60.69 27.83
C ASN A 211 -52.72 -61.32 28.61
N ASP A 212 -53.53 -60.49 29.29
CA ASP A 212 -54.75 -60.93 29.97
C ASP A 212 -55.75 -61.58 29.01
N LEU A 213 -55.89 -61.04 27.79
CA LEU A 213 -56.77 -61.59 26.74
C LEU A 213 -56.24 -62.92 26.18
N LEU A 214 -54.91 -63.07 26.10
CA LEU A 214 -54.24 -64.26 25.59
C LEU A 214 -54.03 -65.34 26.66
N GLY A 215 -54.35 -65.05 27.93
CA GLY A 215 -54.23 -65.98 29.06
C GLY A 215 -52.78 -66.28 29.47
N ALA A 216 -51.88 -65.30 29.28
CA ALA A 216 -50.48 -65.36 29.69
C ALA A 216 -50.20 -64.43 30.88
#